data_AF-A0A7J9YRZ3-F1
#
_entry.id   AF-A0A7J9YRZ3-F1
#
_cell.length_a   1.000
_cell.length_b   1.000
_cell.length_c   1.000
_cell.angle_alpha   90.00
_cell.angle_beta   90.00
_cell.angle_gamma   90.00
#
_symmetry.space_group_name_H-M   'P 1'
#
loop_
_entity.id
_entity.type
_entity.pdbx_description
1 polymer ?
#
loop_
_entity_poly.entity_id
_entity_poly.type
_entity_poly.pdbx_seq_one_letter_code
_entity_poly.pdbx_strand_id
1 'polypeptide(L)'
;PRDPADALSRAAAIRAARRATATGRLRGTARAELGIDPRSGALAYEVSLPAADPVADLLVVVDARSGTEISARNLLHEASGGAMIFDPTPVTTQGGYAGLRDDKDRDSPLLTGLRLGVELPRITSTQGCLTGVYVDARLGKDANRVCRPGLDFSGLTRSRDRFEAVMAYYHIDRTRAYVDALGLSAALRPEPQRVRADAITRDNSYFSSMTRSMTLGTGGVDDGEDADVIVHEYGHSLQDQAVHNFGGSPGGASIGEGFGDYLAAAMSALRTGGSPFDACIFDWDAISYSKSGCGRRVDRPIDRKTAERRCRFEPHCTGQAWSSLLWELRGTLGVDPQGRSVMDRIVLESHFMYTERSGFGDAVRALLASDRLLYAGAHLPTLEAVLVARKFCPAAGC
;
A
#
# COMPACT_ATOMS: atom_id res chain seq x y z
N PRO A 1 -26.59 -30.36 -5.48
CA PRO A 1 -26.17 -29.68 -6.73
C PRO A 1 -27.41 -29.08 -7.44
N ARG A 2 -27.50 -27.75 -7.55
CA ARG A 2 -28.67 -27.06 -8.15
C ARG A 2 -28.56 -27.00 -9.68
N ASP A 3 -29.69 -27.03 -10.37
CA ASP A 3 -29.86 -27.23 -11.82
C ASP A 3 -29.15 -26.16 -12.69
N PRO A 4 -28.33 -26.54 -13.69
CA PRO A 4 -27.74 -25.64 -14.70
C PRO A 4 -28.77 -24.87 -15.54
N ALA A 5 -30.04 -25.28 -15.58
CA ALA A 5 -31.09 -24.66 -16.39
C ALA A 5 -31.41 -23.20 -16.02
N ASP A 6 -31.04 -22.75 -14.80
CA ASP A 6 -31.29 -21.39 -14.31
C ASP A 6 -30.17 -20.38 -14.67
N ALA A 7 -29.15 -20.79 -15.43
CA ALA A 7 -28.06 -19.90 -15.79
C ALA A 7 -28.51 -18.84 -16.81
N LEU A 8 -27.98 -17.62 -16.67
CA LEU A 8 -28.03 -16.57 -17.68
C LEU A 8 -27.56 -17.09 -19.04
N SER A 9 -28.09 -16.53 -20.13
CA SER A 9 -27.53 -16.78 -21.45
C SER A 9 -26.09 -16.24 -21.56
N ARG A 10 -25.26 -16.87 -22.41
CA ARG A 10 -23.91 -16.36 -22.75
C ARG A 10 -23.92 -14.88 -23.15
N ALA A 11 -24.94 -14.46 -23.92
CA ALA A 11 -25.09 -13.06 -24.33
C ALA A 11 -25.40 -12.12 -23.14
N ALA A 12 -26.16 -12.58 -22.15
CA ALA A 12 -26.42 -11.82 -20.93
C ALA A 12 -25.16 -11.72 -20.06
N ALA A 13 -24.37 -12.79 -19.95
CA ALA A 13 -23.08 -12.80 -19.26
C ALA A 13 -22.08 -11.81 -19.90
N ILE A 14 -21.97 -11.80 -21.24
CA ILE A 14 -21.13 -10.82 -21.96
C ILE A 14 -21.58 -9.38 -21.69
N ARG A 15 -22.89 -9.11 -21.68
CA ARG A 15 -23.41 -7.77 -21.36
C ARG A 15 -23.13 -7.38 -19.91
N ALA A 16 -23.22 -8.32 -18.98
CA ALA A 16 -22.91 -8.08 -17.58
C ALA A 16 -21.44 -7.75 -17.39
N ALA A 17 -20.54 -8.57 -17.96
CA ALA A 17 -19.11 -8.32 -17.95
C ALA A 17 -18.75 -6.95 -18.54
N ARG A 18 -19.30 -6.60 -19.72
CA ARG A 18 -19.04 -5.29 -20.34
C ARG A 18 -19.50 -4.10 -19.50
N ARG A 19 -20.62 -4.24 -18.78
CA ARG A 19 -21.08 -3.18 -17.86
C ARG A 19 -20.16 -3.06 -16.65
N ALA A 20 -19.75 -4.19 -16.08
CA ALA A 20 -18.93 -4.23 -14.89
C ALA A 20 -17.54 -3.62 -15.16
N THR A 21 -16.98 -3.85 -16.35
CA THR A 21 -15.67 -3.33 -16.76
C THR A 21 -15.73 -2.04 -17.60
N ALA A 22 -16.90 -1.39 -17.68
CA ALA A 22 -17.14 -0.21 -18.52
C ALA A 22 -16.62 -0.36 -19.97
N THR A 23 -16.67 -1.58 -20.53
CA THR A 23 -16.13 -1.89 -21.85
C THR A 23 -17.05 -1.39 -22.95
N GLY A 24 -16.59 -0.35 -23.63
CA GLY A 24 -17.17 0.21 -24.83
C GLY A 24 -16.99 -0.72 -26.03
N ARG A 25 -16.32 -0.26 -27.07
CA ARG A 25 -16.15 -1.03 -28.31
C ARG A 25 -15.25 -2.25 -28.10
N LEU A 26 -15.52 -3.35 -28.82
CA LEU A 26 -14.66 -4.53 -28.84
C LEU A 26 -13.78 -4.53 -30.10
N ARG A 27 -12.54 -5.00 -29.98
CA ARG A 27 -11.59 -5.22 -31.10
C ARG A 27 -11.63 -6.64 -31.66
N GLY A 28 -12.40 -7.52 -31.02
CA GLY A 28 -12.62 -8.90 -31.44
C GLY A 28 -13.91 -9.47 -30.85
N THR A 29 -14.13 -10.76 -31.08
CA THR A 29 -15.33 -11.46 -30.59
C THR A 29 -15.21 -11.76 -29.10
N ALA A 30 -16.16 -11.25 -28.30
CA ALA A 30 -16.28 -11.64 -26.90
C ALA A 30 -16.68 -13.13 -26.78
N ARG A 31 -16.12 -13.82 -25.78
CA ARG A 31 -16.44 -15.23 -25.48
C ARG A 31 -16.98 -15.34 -24.08
N ALA A 32 -17.85 -16.31 -23.83
CA ALA A 32 -18.34 -16.64 -22.51
C ALA A 32 -18.44 -18.16 -22.38
N GLU A 33 -17.76 -18.73 -21.40
CA GLU A 33 -17.71 -20.16 -21.11
C GLU A 33 -18.27 -20.41 -19.71
N LEU A 34 -19.25 -21.31 -19.61
CA LEU A 34 -19.90 -21.65 -18.33
C LEU A 34 -19.03 -22.69 -17.61
N GLY A 35 -18.73 -22.45 -16.35
CA GLY A 35 -17.94 -23.33 -15.51
C GLY A 35 -18.26 -23.16 -14.04
N ILE A 36 -17.37 -23.69 -13.19
CA ILE A 36 -17.44 -23.54 -11.74
C ILE A 36 -16.27 -22.64 -11.34
N ASP A 37 -16.55 -21.55 -10.62
CA ASP A 37 -15.51 -20.73 -10.03
C ASP A 37 -14.74 -21.57 -8.98
N PRO A 38 -13.43 -21.79 -9.16
CA PRO A 38 -12.67 -22.69 -8.30
C PRO A 38 -12.53 -22.21 -6.85
N ARG A 39 -12.79 -20.93 -6.58
CA ARG A 39 -12.69 -20.36 -5.23
C ARG A 39 -13.99 -20.51 -4.45
N SER A 40 -15.11 -20.12 -5.03
CA SER A 40 -16.42 -20.13 -4.37
C SER A 40 -17.20 -21.43 -4.59
N GLY A 41 -16.85 -22.23 -5.60
CA GLY A 41 -17.64 -23.37 -6.05
C GLY A 41 -18.96 -22.98 -6.73
N ALA A 42 -19.17 -21.68 -7.01
CA ALA A 42 -20.37 -21.19 -7.66
C ALA A 42 -20.34 -21.45 -9.18
N LEU A 43 -21.54 -21.60 -9.78
CA LEU A 43 -21.68 -21.64 -11.23
C LEU A 43 -21.41 -20.23 -11.79
N ALA A 44 -20.43 -20.08 -12.68
CA ALA A 44 -19.97 -18.79 -13.17
C ALA A 44 -19.64 -18.85 -14.67
N TYR A 45 -19.72 -17.72 -15.35
CA TYR A 45 -19.17 -17.55 -16.69
C TYR A 45 -17.78 -16.93 -16.60
N GLU A 46 -16.80 -17.55 -17.26
CA GLU A 46 -15.57 -16.87 -17.64
C GLU A 46 -15.81 -16.16 -18.98
N VAL A 47 -15.73 -14.83 -18.98
CA VAL A 47 -16.00 -13.97 -20.12
C VAL A 47 -14.71 -13.31 -20.59
N SER A 48 -14.29 -13.59 -21.81
CA SER A 48 -13.17 -12.90 -22.45
C SER A 48 -13.68 -11.71 -23.28
N LEU A 49 -13.22 -10.50 -22.97
CA LEU A 49 -13.56 -9.26 -23.68
C LEU A 49 -12.29 -8.63 -24.28
N PRO A 50 -12.06 -8.78 -25.60
CA PRO A 50 -11.04 -8.00 -26.29
C PRO A 50 -11.57 -6.58 -26.50
N ALA A 51 -11.33 -5.69 -25.54
CA ALA A 51 -11.80 -4.32 -25.51
C ALA A 51 -10.92 -3.40 -26.39
N ALA A 52 -11.58 -2.54 -27.16
CA ALA A 52 -10.96 -1.47 -27.94
C ALA A 52 -11.06 -0.11 -27.24
N ASP A 53 -11.92 -0.01 -26.22
CA ASP A 53 -12.20 1.22 -25.48
C ASP A 53 -12.69 0.88 -24.06
N PRO A 54 -11.83 0.99 -23.03
CA PRO A 54 -10.37 1.16 -23.14
C PRO A 54 -9.72 -0.06 -23.82
N VAL A 55 -8.49 0.08 -24.31
CA VAL A 55 -7.74 -1.04 -24.92
C VAL A 55 -7.34 -2.02 -23.82
N ALA A 56 -7.94 -3.22 -23.83
CA ALA A 56 -7.69 -4.26 -22.84
C ALA A 56 -8.06 -5.64 -23.38
N ASP A 57 -7.51 -6.70 -22.78
CA ASP A 57 -7.96 -8.08 -22.97
C ASP A 57 -8.50 -8.58 -21.65
N LEU A 58 -9.76 -8.30 -21.36
CA LEU A 58 -10.30 -8.60 -20.05
C LEU A 58 -10.74 -10.06 -19.96
N LEU A 59 -10.37 -10.72 -18.87
CA LEU A 59 -11.00 -11.96 -18.41
C LEU A 59 -11.85 -11.62 -17.20
N VAL A 60 -13.17 -11.73 -17.35
CA VAL A 60 -14.16 -11.35 -16.34
C VAL A 60 -14.93 -12.59 -15.92
N VAL A 61 -14.90 -12.93 -14.63
CA VAL A 61 -15.74 -13.98 -14.07
C VAL A 61 -17.03 -13.32 -13.59
N VAL A 62 -18.18 -13.77 -14.09
CA VAL A 62 -19.50 -13.31 -13.65
C VAL A 62 -20.32 -14.46 -13.08
N ASP A 63 -21.06 -14.23 -12.00
CA ASP A 63 -21.99 -15.21 -11.45
C ASP A 63 -23.02 -15.61 -12.52
N ALA A 64 -23.19 -16.91 -12.74
CA ALA A 64 -24.00 -17.39 -13.85
C ALA A 64 -25.50 -17.17 -13.65
N ARG A 65 -25.97 -16.76 -12.47
CA ARG A 65 -27.39 -16.51 -12.17
C ARG A 65 -27.67 -15.02 -12.02
N SER A 66 -26.91 -14.30 -11.20
CA SER A 66 -27.12 -12.88 -10.95
C SER A 66 -26.48 -11.97 -12.01
N GLY A 67 -25.44 -12.45 -12.69
CA GLY A 67 -24.62 -11.63 -13.57
C GLY A 67 -23.75 -10.62 -12.82
N THR A 68 -23.62 -10.76 -11.49
CA THR A 68 -22.70 -9.97 -10.68
C THR A 68 -21.27 -10.33 -11.07
N GLU A 69 -20.39 -9.34 -11.20
CA GLU A 69 -18.97 -9.59 -11.36
C GLU A 69 -18.41 -10.27 -10.11
N ILE A 70 -17.72 -11.40 -10.29
CA ILE A 70 -16.94 -12.08 -9.26
C ILE A 70 -15.49 -11.58 -9.32
N SER A 71 -14.93 -11.41 -10.52
CA SER A 71 -13.61 -10.80 -10.72
C SER A 71 -13.43 -10.31 -12.15
N ALA A 72 -12.51 -9.37 -12.37
CA ALA A 72 -12.02 -8.97 -13.68
C ALA A 72 -10.50 -8.81 -13.66
N ARG A 73 -9.82 -9.23 -14.72
CA ARG A 73 -8.39 -8.96 -14.93
C ARG A 73 -8.11 -8.59 -16.39
N ASN A 74 -7.22 -7.63 -16.61
CA ASN A 74 -6.71 -7.33 -17.95
C ASN A 74 -5.50 -8.23 -18.25
N LEU A 75 -5.54 -8.95 -19.37
CA LEU A 75 -4.49 -9.82 -19.90
C LEU A 75 -3.55 -9.08 -20.86
N LEU A 76 -3.93 -7.88 -21.30
CA LEU A 76 -3.11 -7.04 -22.16
C LEU A 76 -2.07 -6.36 -21.28
N HIS A 77 -0.81 -6.72 -21.46
CA HIS A 77 0.31 -6.04 -20.83
C HIS A 77 0.45 -4.65 -21.47
N GLU A 78 0.21 -3.60 -20.68
CA GLU A 78 0.77 -2.28 -20.98
C GLU A 78 2.30 -2.37 -20.90
N ALA A 79 3.03 -1.50 -21.60
CA ALA A 79 4.50 -1.50 -21.52
C ALA A 79 4.94 -1.32 -20.07
N SER A 80 5.39 -2.40 -19.42
CA SER A 80 6.04 -2.36 -18.12
C SER A 80 7.51 -2.05 -18.32
N GLY A 81 8.03 -1.16 -17.47
CA GLY A 81 9.47 -0.95 -17.38
C GLY A 81 10.15 -2.06 -16.61
N GLY A 82 11.46 -2.19 -16.75
CA GLY A 82 12.28 -3.09 -15.91
C GLY A 82 13.19 -2.29 -14.99
N ALA A 83 13.38 -2.74 -13.76
CA ALA A 83 14.31 -2.11 -12.82
C ALA A 83 15.00 -3.14 -11.92
N MET A 84 16.10 -2.72 -11.30
CA MET A 84 16.75 -3.41 -10.18
C MET A 84 16.66 -2.49 -8.97
N ILE A 85 15.99 -2.90 -7.89
CA ILE A 85 15.66 -2.05 -6.74
C ILE A 85 15.95 -2.73 -5.40
N PHE A 86 15.89 -2.01 -4.29
CA PHE A 86 15.73 -2.63 -2.97
C PHE A 86 14.26 -2.94 -2.69
N ASP A 87 13.94 -4.15 -2.21
CA ASP A 87 12.56 -4.57 -1.96
C ASP A 87 12.42 -5.52 -0.74
N PRO A 88 11.97 -5.01 0.42
CA PRO A 88 11.75 -3.58 0.70
C PRO A 88 13.08 -2.83 0.84
N THR A 89 14.06 -3.41 1.54
CA THR A 89 15.33 -2.76 1.86
C THR A 89 16.50 -3.74 1.67
N PRO A 90 17.75 -3.24 1.53
CA PRO A 90 18.93 -4.11 1.46
C PRO A 90 19.15 -4.87 2.79
N VAL A 91 18.75 -4.31 3.92
CA VAL A 91 18.83 -4.96 5.25
C VAL A 91 17.94 -6.18 5.29
N THR A 92 16.68 -6.03 4.86
CA THR A 92 15.72 -7.13 4.80
C THR A 92 16.15 -8.19 3.79
N THR A 93 16.66 -7.79 2.62
CA THR A 93 17.14 -8.73 1.58
C THR A 93 18.34 -9.54 2.05
N GLN A 94 19.27 -8.90 2.78
CA GLN A 94 20.43 -9.56 3.34
C GLN A 94 20.10 -10.41 4.59
N GLY A 95 19.04 -10.04 5.31
CA GLY A 95 18.75 -10.60 6.64
C GLY A 95 19.64 -10.03 7.75
N GLY A 96 20.14 -8.79 7.60
CA GLY A 96 20.92 -8.11 8.64
C GLY A 96 21.86 -7.02 8.12
N TYR A 97 22.65 -6.44 9.04
CA TYR A 97 23.44 -5.23 8.80
C TYR A 97 24.91 -5.45 8.41
N ALA A 98 25.38 -6.69 8.39
CA ALA A 98 26.80 -6.99 8.22
C ALA A 98 27.33 -6.40 6.90
N GLY A 99 28.30 -5.50 6.99
CA GLY A 99 28.95 -4.89 5.82
C GLY A 99 28.13 -3.82 5.10
N LEU A 100 26.88 -3.57 5.48
CA LEU A 100 26.07 -2.50 4.91
C LEU A 100 26.52 -1.14 5.47
N ARG A 101 26.69 -0.18 4.58
CA ARG A 101 27.14 1.18 4.88
C ARG A 101 26.60 2.10 3.81
N ASP A 102 26.12 3.25 4.22
CA ASP A 102 25.71 4.30 3.28
C ASP A 102 26.88 4.77 2.40
N ASP A 103 27.97 5.24 3.02
CA ASP A 103 29.17 5.64 2.25
C ASP A 103 28.90 6.73 1.18
N LYS A 104 27.91 7.61 1.44
CA LYS A 104 27.51 8.75 0.59
C LYS A 104 27.13 8.31 -0.82
N ASP A 105 26.14 7.41 -0.89
CA ASP A 105 25.60 6.80 -2.12
C ASP A 105 26.62 6.03 -2.96
N ARG A 106 27.83 5.79 -2.44
CA ARG A 106 28.82 5.03 -3.19
C ARG A 106 28.34 3.59 -3.34
N ASP A 107 28.42 3.11 -4.57
CA ASP A 107 28.16 1.71 -4.85
C ASP A 107 29.16 0.79 -4.12
N SER A 108 28.66 -0.33 -3.63
CA SER A 108 29.47 -1.47 -3.21
C SER A 108 29.03 -2.73 -3.95
N PRO A 109 29.91 -3.72 -4.16
CA PRO A 109 29.49 -5.02 -4.70
C PRO A 109 28.36 -5.66 -3.90
N LEU A 110 28.36 -5.46 -2.57
CA LEU A 110 27.33 -5.96 -1.66
C LEU A 110 25.97 -5.32 -1.96
N LEU A 111 25.85 -4.00 -1.86
CA LEU A 111 24.59 -3.29 -2.13
C LEU A 111 24.12 -3.48 -3.59
N THR A 112 25.05 -3.49 -4.54
CA THR A 112 24.74 -3.75 -5.95
C THR A 112 24.09 -5.12 -6.16
N GLY A 113 24.54 -6.14 -5.42
CA GLY A 113 24.04 -7.51 -5.46
C GLY A 113 22.77 -7.77 -4.63
N LEU A 114 22.40 -6.85 -3.74
CA LEU A 114 21.16 -6.92 -2.95
C LEU A 114 19.94 -6.32 -3.68
N ARG A 115 20.13 -5.73 -4.86
CA ARG A 115 19.00 -5.27 -5.68
C ARG A 115 18.29 -6.46 -6.33
N LEU A 116 16.98 -6.38 -6.42
CA LEU A 116 16.10 -7.39 -7.00
C LEU A 116 15.45 -6.86 -8.28
N GLY A 117 15.31 -7.73 -9.28
CA GLY A 117 14.64 -7.41 -10.53
C GLY A 117 13.14 -7.28 -10.35
N VAL A 118 12.56 -6.18 -10.83
CA VAL A 118 11.13 -5.90 -10.78
C VAL A 118 10.61 -5.34 -12.10
N GLU A 119 9.32 -5.53 -12.33
CA GLU A 119 8.56 -4.80 -13.35
C GLU A 119 8.03 -3.49 -12.76
N LEU A 120 8.00 -2.44 -13.57
CA LEU A 120 7.37 -1.16 -13.27
C LEU A 120 6.04 -1.09 -14.05
N PRO A 121 4.92 -1.52 -13.46
CA PRO A 121 3.65 -1.61 -14.16
C PRO A 121 2.99 -0.23 -14.27
N ARG A 122 1.93 -0.14 -15.09
CA ARG A 122 1.03 1.04 -15.18
C ARG A 122 1.72 2.35 -15.55
N ILE A 123 2.86 2.29 -16.26
CA ILE A 123 3.47 3.46 -16.87
C ILE A 123 2.64 3.89 -18.07
N THR A 124 2.14 5.13 -18.04
CA THR A 124 1.31 5.71 -19.11
C THR A 124 2.11 6.65 -20.01
N SER A 125 3.33 6.99 -19.61
CA SER A 125 4.18 7.91 -20.38
C SER A 125 4.69 7.28 -21.68
N THR A 126 4.26 7.84 -22.81
CA THR A 126 4.78 7.48 -24.15
C THR A 126 6.22 7.90 -24.39
N GLN A 127 6.79 8.73 -23.50
CA GLN A 127 8.17 9.23 -23.57
C GLN A 127 9.14 8.43 -22.70
N GLY A 128 8.68 7.31 -22.13
CA GLY A 128 9.52 6.44 -21.30
C GLY A 128 9.84 7.05 -19.94
N CYS A 129 8.93 7.81 -19.34
CA CYS A 129 9.12 8.43 -18.03
C CYS A 129 8.32 7.75 -16.93
N LEU A 130 8.75 7.90 -15.67
CA LEU A 130 8.07 7.40 -14.46
C LEU A 130 6.79 8.18 -14.13
N THR A 131 5.89 8.26 -15.10
CA THR A 131 4.54 8.80 -14.97
C THR A 131 3.57 7.70 -15.36
N GLY A 132 2.71 7.32 -14.43
CA GLY A 132 1.78 6.20 -14.56
C GLY A 132 0.38 6.51 -14.04
N VAL A 133 -0.44 5.45 -13.96
CA VAL A 133 -1.81 5.53 -13.46
C VAL A 133 -1.84 5.94 -11.99
N TYR A 134 -0.94 5.38 -11.17
CA TYR A 134 -0.93 5.59 -9.72
C TYR A 134 0.13 6.57 -9.23
N VAL A 135 1.20 6.78 -9.98
CA VAL A 135 2.37 7.53 -9.51
C VAL A 135 2.94 8.44 -10.59
N ASP A 136 3.32 9.65 -10.18
CA ASP A 136 4.15 10.55 -10.96
C ASP A 136 5.44 10.85 -10.18
N ALA A 137 6.49 10.09 -10.47
CA ALA A 137 7.78 10.19 -9.80
C ALA A 137 8.70 11.18 -10.53
N ARG A 138 9.21 12.15 -9.77
CA ARG A 138 10.05 13.27 -10.22
C ARG A 138 11.33 13.32 -9.40
N LEU A 139 12.31 14.07 -9.90
CA LEU A 139 13.62 14.21 -9.29
C LEU A 139 13.97 15.66 -8.94
N GLY A 140 14.50 15.85 -7.74
CA GLY A 140 15.04 17.10 -7.25
C GLY A 140 13.98 18.16 -6.96
N LYS A 141 14.45 19.27 -6.40
CA LYS A 141 13.63 20.46 -6.08
C LYS A 141 12.81 20.98 -7.28
N ASP A 142 13.36 20.86 -8.48
CA ASP A 142 12.77 21.35 -9.73
C ASP A 142 11.79 20.34 -10.36
N ALA A 143 11.56 19.19 -9.69
CA ALA A 143 10.64 18.14 -10.11
C ALA A 143 10.88 17.65 -11.55
N ASN A 144 12.15 17.41 -11.88
CA ASN A 144 12.58 16.94 -13.19
C ASN A 144 11.96 15.56 -13.50
N ARG A 145 11.62 15.34 -14.77
CA ARG A 145 11.09 14.04 -15.21
C ARG A 145 12.21 13.01 -15.22
N VAL A 146 11.94 11.82 -14.69
CA VAL A 146 12.85 10.68 -14.77
C VAL A 146 12.43 9.80 -15.94
N CYS A 147 13.25 9.76 -16.98
CA CYS A 147 12.95 9.06 -18.23
C CYS A 147 14.11 8.18 -18.70
N ARG A 148 13.77 7.06 -19.35
CA ARG A 148 14.73 6.15 -19.97
C ARG A 148 14.13 5.49 -21.22
N PRO A 149 14.85 5.43 -22.35
CA PRO A 149 14.40 4.73 -23.53
C PRO A 149 14.02 3.28 -23.22
N GLY A 150 12.89 2.83 -23.74
CA GLY A 150 12.40 1.45 -23.53
C GLY A 150 11.98 1.12 -22.10
N LEU A 151 11.94 2.11 -21.18
CA LEU A 151 11.62 1.91 -19.76
C LEU A 151 12.54 0.91 -19.04
N ASP A 152 13.76 0.71 -19.53
CA ASP A 152 14.76 -0.15 -18.89
C ASP A 152 15.65 0.64 -17.93
N PHE A 153 15.35 0.56 -16.63
CA PHE A 153 16.09 1.15 -15.52
C PHE A 153 17.02 0.14 -14.81
N SER A 154 17.16 -1.10 -15.31
CA SER A 154 17.93 -2.17 -14.64
C SER A 154 19.40 -1.82 -14.37
N GLY A 155 19.99 -0.96 -15.20
CA GLY A 155 21.36 -0.47 -15.04
C GLY A 155 21.54 0.66 -14.03
N LEU A 156 20.48 1.14 -13.36
CA LEU A 156 20.62 2.14 -12.29
C LEU A 156 21.06 1.47 -10.99
N THR A 157 22.15 1.97 -10.42
CA THR A 157 22.61 1.65 -9.07
C THR A 157 22.30 2.82 -8.14
N ARG A 158 22.48 2.61 -6.83
CA ARG A 158 22.19 3.63 -5.80
C ARG A 158 23.04 4.89 -5.93
N SER A 159 24.22 4.82 -6.57
CA SER A 159 25.03 6.02 -6.87
C SER A 159 24.42 6.98 -7.91
N ARG A 160 23.16 6.78 -8.29
CA ARG A 160 22.45 7.59 -9.27
C ARG A 160 21.14 8.06 -8.64
N ASP A 161 20.98 9.37 -8.49
CA ASP A 161 19.79 10.10 -8.01
C ASP A 161 18.43 9.64 -8.63
N ARG A 162 18.47 8.95 -9.77
CA ARG A 162 17.27 8.39 -10.41
C ARG A 162 16.81 7.08 -9.76
N PHE A 163 17.64 6.43 -8.95
CA PHE A 163 17.36 5.15 -8.32
C PHE A 163 16.23 5.30 -7.29
N GLU A 164 16.28 6.36 -6.51
CA GLU A 164 15.33 6.79 -5.48
C GLU A 164 13.97 7.09 -6.11
N ALA A 165 13.95 7.72 -7.29
CA ALA A 165 12.71 7.94 -8.03
C ALA A 165 12.09 6.63 -8.57
N VAL A 166 12.91 5.64 -8.93
CA VAL A 166 12.43 4.30 -9.35
C VAL A 166 11.90 3.52 -8.16
N MET A 167 12.60 3.56 -7.02
CA MET A 167 12.13 3.02 -5.74
C MET A 167 10.76 3.60 -5.36
N ALA A 168 10.64 4.93 -5.39
CA ALA A 168 9.41 5.64 -5.08
C ALA A 168 8.27 5.24 -6.03
N TYR A 169 8.54 5.15 -7.34
CA TYR A 169 7.54 4.70 -8.32
C TYR A 169 7.00 3.31 -7.98
N TYR A 170 7.89 2.32 -7.82
CA TYR A 170 7.51 0.94 -7.59
C TYR A 170 6.74 0.76 -6.26
N HIS A 171 7.27 1.28 -5.15
CA HIS A 171 6.69 1.02 -3.83
C HIS A 171 5.35 1.72 -3.61
N ILE A 172 5.18 2.94 -4.14
CA ILE A 172 3.87 3.62 -4.10
C ILE A 172 2.86 2.90 -5.00
N ASP A 173 3.26 2.53 -6.22
CA ASP A 173 2.39 1.84 -7.18
C ASP A 173 1.93 0.47 -6.65
N ARG A 174 2.84 -0.30 -6.05
CA ARG A 174 2.55 -1.58 -5.38
C ARG A 174 1.61 -1.38 -4.20
N THR A 175 1.82 -0.35 -3.38
CA THR A 175 0.97 -0.06 -2.22
C THR A 175 -0.43 0.39 -2.66
N ARG A 176 -0.54 1.23 -3.69
CA ARG A 176 -1.83 1.63 -4.28
C ARG A 176 -2.59 0.42 -4.82
N ALA A 177 -1.92 -0.48 -5.54
CA ALA A 177 -2.54 -1.71 -6.05
C ALA A 177 -2.97 -2.66 -4.93
N TYR A 178 -2.21 -2.73 -3.84
CA TYR A 178 -2.62 -3.49 -2.65
C TYR A 178 -3.92 -2.94 -2.05
N VAL A 179 -4.02 -1.62 -1.88
CA VAL A 179 -5.26 -0.99 -1.39
C VAL A 179 -6.44 -1.23 -2.33
N ASP A 180 -6.21 -1.28 -3.65
CA ASP A 180 -7.25 -1.70 -4.60
C ASP A 180 -7.72 -3.14 -4.37
N ALA A 181 -6.77 -4.06 -4.19
CA ALA A 181 -7.08 -5.47 -3.93
C ALA A 181 -7.85 -5.69 -2.61
N LEU A 182 -7.74 -4.75 -1.67
CA LEU A 182 -8.55 -4.73 -0.44
C LEU A 182 -10.01 -4.30 -0.68
N GLY A 183 -10.33 -3.78 -1.87
CA GLY A 183 -11.67 -3.34 -2.27
C GLY A 183 -11.99 -1.89 -1.88
N LEU A 184 -10.97 -1.06 -1.66
CA LEU A 184 -11.11 0.31 -1.15
C LEU A 184 -10.82 1.39 -2.21
N SER A 185 -10.77 1.00 -3.48
CA SER A 185 -10.44 1.84 -4.64
C SER A 185 -11.36 3.06 -4.82
N ALA A 186 -12.66 2.87 -4.63
CA ALA A 186 -13.68 3.85 -5.01
C ALA A 186 -13.65 5.12 -4.15
N ALA A 187 -13.01 5.05 -2.99
CA ALA A 187 -12.91 6.16 -2.04
C ALA A 187 -11.57 6.92 -2.16
N LEU A 188 -10.67 6.47 -3.02
CA LEU A 188 -9.38 7.12 -3.27
C LEU A 188 -9.45 8.08 -4.45
N ARG A 189 -8.57 9.08 -4.46
CA ARG A 189 -8.46 10.06 -5.55
C ARG A 189 -7.99 9.37 -6.83
N PRO A 190 -8.50 9.79 -8.01
CA PRO A 190 -8.09 9.23 -9.29
C PRO A 190 -6.74 9.75 -9.77
N GLU A 191 -6.26 10.90 -9.26
CA GLU A 191 -4.97 11.46 -9.68
C GLU A 191 -3.79 10.65 -9.16
N PRO A 192 -2.72 10.49 -9.96
CA PRO A 192 -1.51 9.83 -9.50
C PRO A 192 -0.86 10.59 -8.34
N GLN A 193 -0.30 9.84 -7.39
CA GLN A 193 0.49 10.42 -6.32
C GLN A 193 1.77 11.03 -6.89
N ARG A 194 1.95 12.34 -6.66
CA ARG A 194 3.21 13.02 -6.98
C ARG A 194 4.24 12.75 -5.90
N VAL A 195 5.44 12.36 -6.31
CA VAL A 195 6.58 12.20 -5.41
C VAL A 195 7.82 12.84 -6.04
N ARG A 196 8.61 13.53 -5.23
CA ARG A 196 9.88 14.12 -5.62
C ARG A 196 10.99 13.45 -4.80
N ALA A 197 11.77 12.60 -5.44
CA ALA A 197 13.01 12.08 -4.89
C ALA A 197 14.05 13.22 -4.81
N ASP A 198 14.93 13.15 -3.83
CA ASP A 198 16.12 14.02 -3.65
C ASP A 198 15.80 15.51 -3.67
N ALA A 199 14.62 15.86 -3.15
CA ALA A 199 14.09 17.21 -3.28
C ALA A 199 14.62 18.16 -2.19
N ILE A 200 15.10 17.62 -1.07
CA ILE A 200 15.73 18.37 0.01
C ILE A 200 16.97 17.64 0.54
N THR A 201 17.94 18.39 1.06
CA THR A 201 19.20 17.83 1.58
C THR A 201 19.14 17.38 3.05
N ARG A 202 17.93 17.32 3.62
CA ARG A 202 17.74 16.93 5.03
C ARG A 202 17.49 15.44 5.09
N ASP A 203 17.88 14.84 6.20
CA ASP A 203 17.47 13.50 6.65
C ASP A 203 16.04 13.63 7.18
N ASN A 204 15.11 13.69 6.23
CA ASN A 204 13.69 13.91 6.47
C ASN A 204 12.89 13.79 5.16
N SER A 205 11.73 13.13 5.26
CA SER A 205 10.72 13.07 4.22
C SER A 205 9.39 13.63 4.72
N TYR A 206 8.47 13.94 3.81
CA TYR A 206 7.10 14.32 4.17
C TYR A 206 6.13 14.23 2.99
N PHE A 207 4.87 13.91 3.30
CA PHE A 207 3.70 14.26 2.49
C PHE A 207 3.15 15.63 2.89
N SER A 208 2.85 16.47 1.91
CA SER A 208 2.18 17.75 2.11
C SER A 208 0.73 17.70 1.63
N SER A 209 -0.24 17.80 2.54
CA SER A 209 -1.67 17.91 2.19
C SER A 209 -1.97 19.12 1.31
N MET A 210 -1.26 20.23 1.53
CA MET A 210 -1.43 21.49 0.79
C MET A 210 -1.04 21.36 -0.69
N THR A 211 0.00 20.58 -1.00
CA THR A 211 0.48 20.38 -2.39
C THR A 211 0.13 19.00 -2.95
N ARG A 212 -0.40 18.10 -2.11
CA ARG A 212 -0.68 16.69 -2.39
C ARG A 212 0.53 15.99 -3.03
N SER A 213 1.72 16.30 -2.52
CA SER A 213 2.99 15.79 -3.03
C SER A 213 3.82 15.25 -1.88
N MET A 214 4.51 14.16 -2.15
CA MET A 214 5.58 13.63 -1.30
C MET A 214 6.91 14.28 -1.70
N THR A 215 7.76 14.50 -0.71
CA THR A 215 9.12 15.02 -0.83
C THR A 215 10.03 14.09 -0.05
N LEU A 216 11.08 13.58 -0.70
CA LEU A 216 12.07 12.71 -0.08
C LEU A 216 13.40 13.46 0.08
N GLY A 217 14.08 13.15 1.19
CA GLY A 217 15.37 13.72 1.59
C GLY A 217 16.58 12.94 1.07
N THR A 218 17.77 13.53 1.25
CA THR A 218 19.07 12.93 0.89
C THR A 218 20.03 12.90 2.09
N GLY A 219 19.48 12.78 3.31
CA GLY A 219 20.27 12.94 4.53
C GLY A 219 20.58 11.62 5.19
N GLY A 220 21.86 11.31 5.36
CA GLY A 220 22.25 10.00 5.87
C GLY A 220 22.29 9.01 4.70
N VAL A 221 21.48 7.96 4.79
CA VAL A 221 21.07 7.21 3.60
C VAL A 221 20.00 8.05 2.92
N ASP A 222 20.00 8.15 1.60
CA ASP A 222 18.92 8.84 0.92
C ASP A 222 17.58 8.17 1.21
N ASP A 223 16.62 8.93 1.76
CA ASP A 223 15.32 8.45 2.24
C ASP A 223 14.58 7.63 1.15
N GLY A 224 14.81 7.95 -0.12
CA GLY A 224 14.23 7.26 -1.28
C GLY A 224 14.84 5.88 -1.57
N GLU A 225 15.91 5.47 -0.89
CA GLU A 225 16.46 4.12 -0.93
C GLU A 225 15.76 3.15 0.05
N ASP A 226 14.97 3.66 1.00
CA ASP A 226 14.25 2.86 1.98
C ASP A 226 12.75 2.81 1.66
N ALA A 227 12.26 1.63 1.30
CA ALA A 227 10.85 1.43 0.99
C ALA A 227 9.93 1.76 2.17
N ASP A 228 10.38 1.60 3.41
CA ASP A 228 9.58 1.90 4.58
C ASP A 228 9.29 3.40 4.66
N VAL A 229 10.27 4.25 4.36
CA VAL A 229 10.10 5.72 4.31
C VAL A 229 9.11 6.10 3.22
N ILE A 230 9.29 5.56 2.02
CA ILE A 230 8.39 5.80 0.87
C ILE A 230 6.95 5.41 1.21
N VAL A 231 6.74 4.21 1.77
CA VAL A 231 5.41 3.70 2.09
C VAL A 231 4.79 4.44 3.28
N HIS A 232 5.58 4.83 4.28
CA HIS A 232 5.13 5.64 5.41
C HIS A 232 4.53 6.97 4.93
N GLU A 233 5.26 7.70 4.08
CA GLU A 233 4.78 8.97 3.52
C GLU A 233 3.56 8.79 2.61
N TYR A 234 3.48 7.66 1.90
CA TYR A 234 2.29 7.33 1.15
C TYR A 234 1.09 7.02 2.07
N GLY A 235 1.33 6.50 3.27
CA GLY A 235 0.33 6.35 4.32
C GLY A 235 -0.33 7.69 4.68
N HIS A 236 0.45 8.76 4.84
CA HIS A 236 -0.08 10.10 5.03
C HIS A 236 -0.92 10.57 3.83
N SER A 237 -0.49 10.26 2.60
CA SER A 237 -1.31 10.55 1.42
C SER A 237 -2.67 9.86 1.50
N LEU A 238 -2.71 8.55 1.81
CA LEU A 238 -3.94 7.77 1.95
C LEU A 238 -4.89 8.40 2.99
N GLN A 239 -4.34 8.81 4.14
CA GLN A 239 -5.12 9.51 5.17
C GLN A 239 -5.70 10.83 4.68
N ASP A 240 -4.91 11.63 3.95
CA ASP A 240 -5.37 12.89 3.36
C ASP A 240 -6.43 12.68 2.26
N GLN A 241 -6.46 11.51 1.59
CA GLN A 241 -7.54 11.20 0.63
C GLN A 241 -8.87 10.91 1.33
N ALA A 242 -8.81 10.27 2.50
CA ALA A 242 -9.99 10.03 3.32
C ALA A 242 -10.47 11.31 4.02
N VAL A 243 -9.53 12.03 4.64
CA VAL A 243 -9.80 13.27 5.38
C VAL A 243 -8.67 14.27 5.11
N HIS A 244 -8.97 15.26 4.29
CA HIS A 244 -8.01 16.31 3.96
C HIS A 244 -7.50 17.00 5.23
N ASN A 245 -6.17 17.18 5.33
CA ASN A 245 -5.47 17.75 6.50
C ASN A 245 -5.62 16.96 7.81
N PHE A 246 -5.84 15.65 7.76
CA PHE A 246 -5.84 14.82 8.96
C PHE A 246 -4.58 15.03 9.83
N GLY A 247 -4.75 15.02 11.16
CA GLY A 247 -3.66 15.20 12.12
C GLY A 247 -3.72 16.49 12.93
N GLY A 248 -4.81 17.26 12.85
CA GLY A 248 -5.00 18.52 13.57
C GLY A 248 -5.18 18.41 15.10
N SER A 249 -5.01 17.22 15.68
CA SER A 249 -4.98 16.99 17.13
C SER A 249 -3.74 16.18 17.52
N PRO A 250 -3.22 16.26 18.76
CA PRO A 250 -2.06 15.46 19.18
C PRO A 250 -2.26 13.95 19.01
N GLY A 251 -3.49 13.46 19.29
CA GLY A 251 -3.85 12.06 19.05
C GLY A 251 -3.94 11.74 17.57
N GLY A 252 -4.54 12.63 16.76
CA GLY A 252 -4.63 12.50 15.31
C GLY A 252 -3.25 12.44 14.64
N ALA A 253 -2.32 13.32 15.04
CA ALA A 253 -0.94 13.28 14.57
C ALA A 253 -0.27 11.94 14.90
N SER A 254 -0.43 11.43 16.13
CA SER A 254 0.10 10.13 16.52
C SER A 254 -0.53 8.96 15.76
N ILE A 255 -1.83 9.04 15.43
CA ILE A 255 -2.51 8.07 14.54
C ILE A 255 -1.94 8.14 13.13
N GLY A 256 -1.62 9.36 12.65
CA GLY A 256 -0.93 9.61 11.39
C GLY A 256 0.37 8.83 11.29
N GLU A 257 1.30 9.16 12.18
CA GLU A 257 2.62 8.52 12.26
C GLU A 257 2.53 7.01 12.43
N GLY A 258 1.67 6.55 13.34
CA GLY A 258 1.51 5.13 13.60
C GLY A 258 0.89 4.36 12.43
N PHE A 259 0.04 5.00 11.63
CA PHE A 259 -0.52 4.36 10.44
C PHE A 259 0.53 4.21 9.34
N GLY A 260 1.35 5.24 9.10
CA GLY A 260 2.47 5.17 8.15
C GLY A 260 3.42 4.02 8.48
N ASP A 261 3.85 3.94 9.75
CA ASP A 261 4.71 2.84 10.23
C ASP A 261 4.04 1.46 10.06
N TYR A 262 2.75 1.33 10.38
CA TYR A 262 2.02 0.07 10.21
C TYR A 262 1.90 -0.34 8.74
N LEU A 263 1.62 0.61 7.84
CA LEU A 263 1.47 0.33 6.42
C LEU A 263 2.81 -0.12 5.81
N ALA A 264 3.92 0.51 6.18
CA ALA A 264 5.26 0.09 5.80
C ALA A 264 5.53 -1.37 6.23
N ALA A 265 5.29 -1.70 7.51
CA ALA A 265 5.43 -3.06 8.01
C ALA A 265 4.54 -4.07 7.27
N ALA A 266 3.28 -3.70 6.98
CA ALA A 266 2.35 -4.56 6.26
C ALA A 266 2.84 -4.86 4.84
N MET A 267 3.33 -3.85 4.11
CA MET A 267 3.88 -4.01 2.76
C MET A 267 5.17 -4.83 2.75
N SER A 268 6.04 -4.61 3.75
CA SER A 268 7.25 -5.40 3.98
C SER A 268 6.91 -6.88 4.21
N ALA A 269 5.99 -7.20 5.13
CA ALA A 269 5.60 -8.58 5.39
C ALA A 269 4.86 -9.27 4.23
N LEU A 270 4.12 -8.52 3.40
CA LEU A 270 3.57 -9.05 2.15
C LEU A 270 4.66 -9.43 1.15
N ARG A 271 5.85 -8.81 1.24
CA ARG A 271 7.00 -9.15 0.38
C ARG A 271 7.77 -10.36 0.90
N THR A 272 8.02 -10.39 2.20
CA THR A 272 8.97 -11.31 2.84
C THR A 272 8.31 -12.59 3.36
N GLY A 273 7.01 -12.54 3.66
CA GLY A 273 6.30 -13.62 4.33
C GLY A 273 6.53 -13.70 5.84
N GLY A 274 7.07 -12.65 6.48
CA GLY A 274 7.26 -12.58 7.93
C GLY A 274 8.72 -12.53 8.39
N SER A 275 9.53 -11.67 7.77
CA SER A 275 10.90 -11.40 8.21
C SER A 275 10.90 -10.67 9.57
N PRO A 276 11.89 -10.92 10.45
CA PRO A 276 12.04 -10.14 11.69
C PRO A 276 12.29 -8.64 11.44
N PHE A 277 12.72 -8.27 10.23
CA PHE A 277 12.92 -6.88 9.80
C PHE A 277 11.62 -6.18 9.39
N ASP A 278 10.53 -6.91 9.11
CA ASP A 278 9.25 -6.29 8.74
C ASP A 278 8.72 -5.34 9.83
N ALA A 279 9.04 -5.64 11.11
CA ALA A 279 8.63 -4.81 12.24
C ALA A 279 9.62 -3.68 12.56
N CYS A 280 10.76 -3.61 11.86
CA CYS A 280 11.83 -2.64 12.02
C CYS A 280 11.64 -1.55 10.97
N ILE A 281 11.03 -0.43 11.37
CA ILE A 281 10.71 0.64 10.42
C ILE A 281 11.94 1.51 10.19
N PHE A 282 12.20 1.79 8.91
CA PHE A 282 13.34 2.56 8.42
C PHE A 282 14.65 1.79 8.68
N ASP A 283 14.62 0.48 8.45
CA ASP A 283 15.75 -0.39 8.82
C ASP A 283 17.02 -0.05 8.04
N TRP A 284 16.91 0.51 6.82
CA TRP A 284 18.04 0.95 6.02
C TRP A 284 18.36 2.42 6.28
N ASP A 285 17.37 3.29 6.20
CA ASP A 285 17.56 4.73 6.45
C ASP A 285 18.19 5.02 7.82
N ALA A 286 17.69 4.33 8.86
CA ALA A 286 18.12 4.55 10.24
C ALA A 286 19.50 4.01 10.59
N ILE A 287 20.24 3.37 9.67
CA ILE A 287 21.63 2.97 9.98
C ILE A 287 22.52 4.18 10.31
N SER A 288 22.14 5.36 9.82
CA SER A 288 22.88 6.61 9.95
C SER A 288 22.69 7.27 11.32
N TYR A 289 21.53 7.07 11.98
CA TYR A 289 21.15 7.75 13.23
C TYR A 289 20.69 6.83 14.37
N SER A 290 20.38 5.55 14.12
CA SER A 290 19.86 4.61 15.12
C SER A 290 20.88 3.54 15.54
N LYS A 291 21.17 3.47 16.84
CA LYS A 291 22.02 2.42 17.42
C LYS A 291 21.41 1.02 17.34
N SER A 292 20.08 0.92 17.24
CA SER A 292 19.38 -0.36 17.15
C SER A 292 19.13 -0.82 15.70
N GLY A 293 19.55 -0.02 14.71
CA GLY A 293 19.27 -0.27 13.29
C GLY A 293 17.85 0.14 12.85
N CYS A 294 16.84 0.03 13.72
CA CYS A 294 15.49 0.52 13.43
C CYS A 294 15.31 1.98 13.84
N GLY A 295 14.69 2.80 13.00
CA GLY A 295 14.21 4.13 13.40
C GLY A 295 13.06 4.02 14.40
N ARG A 296 12.09 3.15 14.11
CA ARG A 296 10.95 2.81 14.99
C ARG A 296 10.60 1.33 14.90
N ARG A 297 9.70 0.86 15.76
CA ARG A 297 9.18 -0.52 15.69
C ARG A 297 7.68 -0.59 15.88
N VAL A 298 7.04 -1.49 15.14
CA VAL A 298 5.59 -1.78 15.22
C VAL A 298 5.27 -3.02 16.06
N ASP A 299 6.22 -3.58 16.81
CA ASP A 299 6.01 -4.77 17.64
C ASP A 299 6.33 -4.49 19.12
N ARG A 300 6.26 -3.23 19.53
CA ARG A 300 6.54 -2.84 20.92
C ARG A 300 5.36 -3.25 21.82
N PRO A 301 5.61 -3.90 22.97
CA PRO A 301 4.58 -4.17 23.97
C PRO A 301 4.31 -2.91 24.82
N ILE A 302 3.92 -1.81 24.16
CA ILE A 302 3.63 -0.52 24.79
C ILE A 302 2.14 -0.18 24.66
N ASP A 303 1.56 0.32 25.75
CA ASP A 303 0.18 0.84 25.79
C ASP A 303 0.17 2.36 25.53
N ARG A 304 -1.00 2.89 25.14
CA ARG A 304 -1.18 4.32 24.83
C ARG A 304 -0.71 5.25 25.94
N LYS A 305 -1.13 5.02 27.19
CA LYS A 305 -0.83 5.91 28.33
C LYS A 305 0.66 5.92 28.66
N THR A 306 1.31 4.77 28.52
CA THR A 306 2.76 4.63 28.72
C THR A 306 3.53 5.33 27.61
N ALA A 307 3.09 5.20 26.36
CA ALA A 307 3.67 5.92 25.23
C ALA A 307 3.52 7.43 25.38
N GLU A 308 2.30 7.94 25.59
CA GLU A 308 2.03 9.38 25.80
C GLU A 308 2.95 9.99 26.88
N ARG A 309 3.09 9.31 28.03
CA ARG A 309 3.96 9.76 29.13
C ARG A 309 5.44 9.71 28.78
N ARG A 310 5.92 8.60 28.21
CA ARG A 310 7.35 8.41 27.87
C ARG A 310 7.80 9.35 26.75
N CYS A 311 6.94 9.52 25.76
CA CYS A 311 7.19 10.30 24.56
C CYS A 311 6.85 11.78 24.71
N ARG A 312 6.26 12.19 25.84
CA ARG A 312 5.77 13.57 26.05
C ARG A 312 4.84 14.03 24.92
N PHE A 313 3.98 13.13 24.46
CA PHE A 313 3.04 13.36 23.34
C PHE A 313 3.70 13.68 21.99
N GLU A 314 5.00 13.44 21.82
CA GLU A 314 5.65 13.54 20.51
C GLU A 314 5.00 12.51 19.56
N PRO A 315 4.45 12.94 18.40
CA PRO A 315 3.63 12.08 17.54
C PRO A 315 4.31 10.80 17.07
N HIS A 316 5.57 10.84 16.63
CA HIS A 316 6.25 9.67 16.05
C HIS A 316 6.52 8.60 17.13
N CYS A 317 6.95 9.04 18.31
CA CYS A 317 7.18 8.17 19.46
C CYS A 317 5.87 7.63 20.04
N THR A 318 4.84 8.48 20.15
CA THR A 318 3.51 8.07 20.66
C THR A 318 2.80 7.14 19.67
N GLY A 319 2.97 7.41 18.37
CA GLY A 319 2.42 6.63 17.25
C GLY A 319 2.87 5.18 17.23
N GLN A 320 4.04 4.84 17.80
CA GLN A 320 4.47 3.45 17.97
C GLN A 320 3.50 2.60 18.81
N ALA A 321 2.74 3.20 19.73
CA ALA A 321 1.67 2.46 20.43
C ALA A 321 0.51 2.13 19.51
N TRP A 322 0.17 3.02 18.57
CA TRP A 322 -0.88 2.81 17.58
C TRP A 322 -0.45 1.79 16.53
N SER A 323 0.73 1.95 15.94
CA SER A 323 1.27 0.99 14.96
C SER A 323 1.41 -0.41 15.56
N SER A 324 1.85 -0.50 16.82
CA SER A 324 1.99 -1.79 17.51
C SER A 324 0.66 -2.47 17.85
N LEU A 325 -0.38 -1.69 18.13
CA LEU A 325 -1.75 -2.21 18.27
C LEU A 325 -2.24 -2.79 16.94
N LEU A 326 -2.09 -2.03 15.85
CA LEU A 326 -2.54 -2.45 14.52
C LEU A 326 -1.80 -3.70 14.03
N TRP A 327 -0.49 -3.76 14.26
CA TRP A 327 0.34 -4.91 13.90
C TRP A 327 -0.05 -6.19 14.63
N GLU A 328 -0.29 -6.10 15.96
CA GLU A 328 -0.79 -7.22 16.77
C GLU A 328 -2.16 -7.70 16.25
N LEU A 329 -3.08 -6.77 15.98
CA LEU A 329 -4.40 -7.10 15.47
C LEU A 329 -4.34 -7.70 14.06
N ARG A 330 -3.45 -7.23 13.20
CA ARG A 330 -3.22 -7.82 11.87
C ARG A 330 -2.84 -9.29 11.95
N GLY A 331 -1.89 -9.62 12.82
CA GLY A 331 -1.50 -11.02 13.06
C GLY A 331 -2.62 -11.85 13.69
N THR A 332 -3.38 -11.26 14.61
CA THR A 332 -4.45 -11.96 15.36
C THR A 332 -5.69 -12.23 14.51
N LEU A 333 -6.11 -11.27 13.67
CA LEU A 333 -7.31 -11.37 12.85
C LEU A 333 -7.08 -12.12 11.53
N GLY A 334 -5.84 -12.12 11.02
CA GLY A 334 -5.47 -12.83 9.81
C GLY A 334 -6.19 -12.29 8.56
N VAL A 335 -6.66 -13.21 7.71
CA VAL A 335 -7.29 -12.90 6.42
C VAL A 335 -8.76 -13.33 6.37
N ASP A 336 -9.55 -12.59 5.61
CA ASP A 336 -10.96 -12.90 5.32
C ASP A 336 -11.08 -14.09 4.34
N PRO A 337 -12.29 -14.62 4.08
CA PRO A 337 -12.49 -15.73 3.15
C PRO A 337 -12.07 -15.44 1.70
N GLN A 338 -11.84 -14.18 1.34
CA GLN A 338 -11.31 -13.77 0.02
C GLN A 338 -9.78 -13.63 0.04
N GLY A 339 -9.12 -13.94 1.16
CA GLY A 339 -7.67 -13.87 1.32
C GLY A 339 -7.15 -12.46 1.58
N ARG A 340 -8.01 -11.50 1.95
CA ARG A 340 -7.60 -10.11 2.23
C ARG A 340 -7.33 -9.94 3.71
N SER A 341 -6.31 -9.16 4.10
CA SER A 341 -6.05 -8.86 5.51
C SER A 341 -7.27 -8.18 6.15
N VAL A 342 -7.80 -8.77 7.23
CA VAL A 342 -8.96 -8.23 7.94
C VAL A 342 -8.63 -6.86 8.51
N MET A 343 -7.50 -6.75 9.21
CA MET A 343 -7.10 -5.51 9.88
C MET A 343 -6.76 -4.40 8.88
N ASP A 344 -6.08 -4.71 7.76
CA ASP A 344 -5.73 -3.69 6.76
C ASP A 344 -7.00 -3.08 6.15
N ARG A 345 -8.04 -3.91 5.92
CA ARG A 345 -9.36 -3.41 5.48
C ARG A 345 -10.04 -2.54 6.54
N ILE A 346 -10.07 -3.01 7.79
CA ILE A 346 -10.72 -2.28 8.90
C ILE A 346 -10.06 -0.92 9.12
N VAL A 347 -8.73 -0.86 9.18
CA VAL A 347 -8.02 0.39 9.48
C VAL A 347 -8.20 1.41 8.37
N LEU A 348 -8.06 1.00 7.10
CA LEU A 348 -8.25 1.90 5.96
C LEU A 348 -9.70 2.40 5.84
N GLU A 349 -10.69 1.51 6.04
CA GLU A 349 -12.10 1.90 6.08
C GLU A 349 -12.37 2.90 7.21
N SER A 350 -11.68 2.76 8.35
CA SER A 350 -11.91 3.62 9.52
C SER A 350 -11.53 5.08 9.26
N HIS A 351 -10.55 5.35 8.39
CA HIS A 351 -10.13 6.71 8.08
C HIS A 351 -11.26 7.55 7.46
N PHE A 352 -12.20 6.95 6.72
CA PHE A 352 -13.35 7.64 6.13
C PHE A 352 -14.38 8.11 7.17
N MET A 353 -14.22 7.71 8.44
CA MET A 353 -15.06 8.15 9.55
C MET A 353 -14.36 9.18 10.44
N TYR A 354 -13.15 9.61 10.09
CA TYR A 354 -12.41 10.60 10.85
C TYR A 354 -12.85 12.03 10.48
N THR A 355 -12.40 12.97 11.31
CA THR A 355 -12.37 14.40 11.02
C THR A 355 -10.93 14.88 11.13
N GLU A 356 -10.64 16.10 10.66
CA GLU A 356 -9.31 16.72 10.76
C GLU A 356 -8.72 16.64 12.18
N ARG A 357 -9.59 16.71 13.20
CA ARG A 357 -9.21 16.76 14.62
C ARG A 357 -9.49 15.47 15.38
N SER A 358 -9.89 14.39 14.70
CA SER A 358 -10.13 13.11 15.35
C SER A 358 -8.90 12.64 16.14
N GLY A 359 -9.16 12.02 17.30
CA GLY A 359 -8.12 11.45 18.16
C GLY A 359 -8.33 9.95 18.42
N PHE A 360 -7.55 9.37 19.34
CA PHE A 360 -7.60 7.93 19.61
C PHE A 360 -9.00 7.39 19.94
N GLY A 361 -9.82 8.14 20.67
CA GLY A 361 -11.20 7.72 20.97
C GLY A 361 -12.09 7.64 19.73
N ASP A 362 -11.92 8.55 18.76
CA ASP A 362 -12.62 8.49 17.48
C ASP A 362 -12.13 7.33 16.63
N ALA A 363 -10.81 7.14 16.57
CA ALA A 363 -10.20 6.04 15.83
C ALA A 363 -10.66 4.68 16.35
N VAL A 364 -10.73 4.49 17.68
CA VAL A 364 -11.29 3.28 18.31
C VAL A 364 -12.71 3.01 17.83
N ARG A 365 -13.61 4.02 17.93
CA ARG A 365 -15.01 3.87 17.50
C ARG A 365 -15.11 3.54 16.00
N ALA A 366 -14.28 4.17 15.19
CA ALA A 366 -14.24 3.94 13.76
C ALA A 366 -13.74 2.53 13.41
N LEU A 367 -12.71 1.99 14.10
CA LEU A 367 -12.29 0.59 13.89
C LEU A 367 -13.45 -0.39 14.16
N LEU A 368 -14.18 -0.18 15.27
CA LEU A 368 -15.34 -1.02 15.61
C LEU A 368 -16.49 -0.84 14.61
N ALA A 369 -16.71 0.38 14.13
CA ALA A 369 -17.71 0.65 13.09
C ALA A 369 -17.34 0.00 11.76
N SER A 370 -16.07 0.07 11.34
CA SER A 370 -15.56 -0.60 10.14
C SER A 370 -15.74 -2.11 10.21
N ASP A 371 -15.49 -2.74 11.37
CA ASP A 371 -15.76 -4.17 11.53
C ASP A 371 -17.26 -4.52 11.38
N ARG A 372 -18.15 -3.67 11.90
CA ARG A 372 -19.60 -3.81 11.71
C ARG A 372 -20.00 -3.68 10.24
N LEU A 373 -19.42 -2.72 9.52
CA LEU A 373 -19.73 -2.49 8.11
C LEU A 373 -19.20 -3.61 7.20
N LEU A 374 -17.95 -4.03 7.42
CA LEU A 374 -17.25 -4.95 6.53
C LEU A 374 -17.52 -6.43 6.88
N TYR A 375 -17.76 -6.73 8.15
CA TYR A 375 -17.79 -8.09 8.68
C TYR A 375 -18.93 -8.34 9.67
N ALA A 376 -19.95 -7.48 9.70
CA ALA A 376 -21.10 -7.60 10.59
C ALA A 376 -20.74 -7.71 12.10
N GLY A 377 -19.57 -7.19 12.49
CA GLY A 377 -19.11 -7.17 13.87
C GLY A 377 -18.45 -8.49 14.34
N ALA A 378 -18.07 -9.37 13.40
CA ALA A 378 -17.50 -10.68 13.71
C ALA A 378 -16.21 -10.62 14.54
N HIS A 379 -15.47 -9.52 14.48
CA HIS A 379 -14.17 -9.38 15.14
C HIS A 379 -14.21 -8.44 16.35
N LEU A 380 -15.37 -7.87 16.70
CA LEU A 380 -15.53 -6.96 17.85
C LEU A 380 -14.95 -7.52 19.16
N PRO A 381 -15.18 -8.79 19.57
CA PRO A 381 -14.64 -9.29 20.83
C PRO A 381 -13.10 -9.23 20.89
N THR A 382 -12.43 -9.56 19.78
CA THR A 382 -10.97 -9.51 19.68
C THR A 382 -10.47 -8.07 19.63
N LEU A 383 -11.09 -7.22 18.80
CA LEU A 383 -10.74 -5.80 18.71
C LEU A 383 -10.83 -5.13 20.08
N GLU A 384 -11.98 -5.25 20.76
CA GLU A 384 -12.21 -4.64 22.07
C GLU A 384 -11.23 -5.15 23.13
N ALA A 385 -10.95 -6.46 23.17
CA ALA A 385 -10.00 -7.03 24.12
C ALA A 385 -8.60 -6.40 23.99
N VAL A 386 -8.08 -6.29 22.76
CA VAL A 386 -6.76 -5.70 22.52
C VAL A 386 -6.78 -4.18 22.75
N LEU A 387 -7.83 -3.47 22.31
CA LEU A 387 -7.98 -2.02 22.53
C LEU A 387 -8.00 -1.66 24.03
N VAL A 388 -8.65 -2.47 24.85
CA VAL A 388 -8.65 -2.33 26.32
C VAL A 388 -7.28 -2.65 26.90
N ALA A 389 -6.68 -3.78 26.50
CA ALA A 389 -5.34 -4.18 26.98
C ALA A 389 -4.27 -3.11 26.66
N ARG A 390 -4.34 -2.50 25.47
CA ARG A 390 -3.45 -1.43 25.01
C ARG A 390 -3.86 -0.03 25.48
N LYS A 391 -4.90 0.08 26.34
CA LYS A 391 -5.40 1.33 26.96
C LYS A 391 -5.84 2.41 25.98
N PHE A 392 -6.27 2.02 24.78
CA PHE A 392 -6.98 2.90 23.85
C PHE A 392 -8.46 3.05 24.22
N CYS A 393 -8.97 2.13 25.03
CA CYS A 393 -10.34 2.09 25.50
C CYS A 393 -10.39 1.66 26.99
N PRO A 394 -11.33 2.18 27.82
CA PRO A 394 -11.34 1.89 29.25
C PRO A 394 -11.89 0.51 29.63
N ALA A 395 -12.84 -0.03 28.86
CA ALA A 395 -13.49 -1.32 29.08
C ALA A 395 -14.13 -1.81 27.76
N ALA A 396 -14.65 -3.05 27.74
CA ALA A 396 -15.38 -3.55 26.58
C ALA A 396 -16.55 -2.63 26.18
N GLY A 397 -16.89 -2.60 24.90
CA GLY A 397 -17.93 -1.71 24.36
C GLY A 397 -17.49 -0.24 24.20
N CYS A 398 -16.23 -0.01 23.87
CA CYS A 398 -15.66 1.30 23.51
C CYS A 398 -16.62 2.21 22.70
#